data_AF-A0A918LDU9-F1
#
_entry.id   AF-A0A918LDU9-F1
#
_cell.length_a   1.000
_cell.length_b   1.000
_cell.length_c   1.000
_cell.angle_alpha   90.00
_cell.angle_beta   90.00
_cell.angle_gamma   90.00
#
_symmetry.space_group_name_H-M   'P 1'
#
loop_
_entity.id
_entity.type
_entity.pdbx_description
1 polymer ?
#
loop_
_entity_poly.entity_id
_entity_poly.type
_entity_poly.pdbx_seq_one_letter_code
_entity_poly.pdbx_strand_id
1 'polypeptide(L)'
;MLSTSGRDGLVRAGLGFLAATQLLLGLWVLLLPELFWKWPWVSHLPPYNEHLLRDFGGAGLALGVVLCAAVATMERRLVLTALVAYLVSSVPHLVFHAQHLAPLPAASGAGFMALLGTAVVLPAALLWLAAGGNADRGDAEAP
;
A
#
# COMPACT_ATOMS: atom_id res chain seq x y z
N MET A 1 -5.71 10.09 23.29
CA MET A 1 -6.84 9.39 22.63
C MET A 1 -7.44 10.36 21.63
N LEU A 2 -7.50 10.02 20.33
CA LEU A 2 -8.07 10.90 19.29
C LEU A 2 -9.59 10.77 19.27
N SER A 3 -10.30 11.87 19.04
CA SER A 3 -11.75 11.85 18.76
C SER A 3 -12.04 11.01 17.51
N THR A 4 -13.21 10.36 17.45
CA THR A 4 -13.68 9.55 16.31
C THR A 4 -13.54 10.29 14.98
N SER A 5 -13.91 11.59 14.94
CA SER A 5 -13.74 12.44 13.74
C SER A 5 -12.27 12.63 13.35
N GLY A 6 -11.37 12.75 14.33
CA GLY A 6 -9.93 12.84 14.10
C GLY A 6 -9.31 11.53 13.61
N ARG A 7 -9.79 10.39 14.11
CA ARG A 7 -9.38 9.05 13.63
C ARG A 7 -9.82 8.82 12.20
N ASP A 8 -11.07 9.12 11.88
CA ASP A 8 -11.62 8.97 10.53
C ASP A 8 -10.87 9.86 9.53
N GLY A 9 -10.52 11.09 9.95
CA GLY A 9 -9.68 11.99 9.16
C GLY A 9 -8.29 11.42 8.85
N LEU A 10 -7.61 10.83 9.84
CA LEU A 10 -6.30 10.18 9.64
C LEU A 10 -6.40 8.95 8.75
N VAL A 11 -7.43 8.11 8.95
CA VAL A 11 -7.66 6.92 8.11
C VAL A 11 -7.90 7.35 6.66
N ARG A 12 -8.74 8.37 6.44
CA ARG A 12 -9.02 8.89 5.10
C ARG A 12 -7.78 9.45 4.42
N ALA A 13 -6.98 10.23 5.14
CA ALA A 13 -5.74 10.79 4.62
C ALA A 13 -4.73 9.67 4.26
N GLY A 14 -4.57 8.68 5.14
CA GLY A 14 -3.71 7.52 4.89
C GLY A 14 -4.16 6.68 3.69
N LEU A 15 -5.46 6.38 3.57
CA LEU A 15 -6.02 5.72 2.40
C LEU A 15 -5.80 6.54 1.12
N GLY A 16 -5.99 7.86 1.19
CA GLY A 16 -5.75 8.76 0.07
C GLY A 16 -4.30 8.72 -0.40
N PHE A 17 -3.35 8.72 0.52
CA PHE A 17 -1.94 8.53 0.22
C PHE A 17 -1.68 7.18 -0.46
N LEU A 18 -2.17 6.07 0.09
CA LEU A 18 -2.01 4.74 -0.49
C LEU A 18 -2.63 4.63 -1.89
N ALA A 19 -3.81 5.24 -2.08
CA ALA A 19 -4.50 5.29 -3.38
C ALA A 19 -3.67 6.05 -4.41
N ALA A 20 -3.19 7.25 -4.07
CA ALA A 20 -2.35 8.04 -4.96
C ALA A 20 -1.06 7.30 -5.33
N THR A 21 -0.40 6.64 -4.36
CA THR A 21 0.79 5.83 -4.63
C THR A 21 0.48 4.70 -5.61
N GLN A 22 -0.60 3.93 -5.41
CA GLN A 22 -0.94 2.81 -6.30
C GLN A 22 -1.36 3.27 -7.70
N LEU A 23 -2.09 4.38 -7.82
CA LEU A 23 -2.44 4.95 -9.11
C LEU A 23 -1.21 5.43 -9.87
N LEU A 24 -0.32 6.18 -9.21
CA LEU A 24 0.88 6.72 -9.85
C LEU A 24 1.85 5.60 -10.26
N LEU A 25 2.16 4.67 -9.34
CA LEU A 25 3.04 3.55 -9.65
C LEU A 25 2.42 2.60 -10.67
N GLY A 26 1.14 2.26 -10.51
CA GLY A 26 0.43 1.40 -11.45
C GLY A 26 0.40 1.97 -12.87
N LEU A 27 0.11 3.27 -13.02
CA LEU A 27 0.16 3.96 -14.31
C LEU A 27 1.58 4.00 -14.88
N TRP A 28 2.58 4.28 -14.05
CA TRP A 28 3.98 4.31 -14.50
C TRP A 28 4.43 2.95 -15.03
N VAL A 29 4.18 1.88 -14.27
CA VAL A 29 4.54 0.52 -14.68
C VAL A 29 3.76 0.08 -15.92
N LEU A 30 2.45 0.38 -16.00
CA LEU A 30 1.61 -0.03 -17.12
C LEU A 30 1.96 0.69 -18.42
N LEU A 31 2.18 2.01 -18.35
CA LEU A 31 2.34 2.85 -19.54
C LEU A 31 3.80 2.98 -19.98
N LEU A 32 4.75 2.90 -19.04
CA LEU A 32 6.19 3.10 -19.28
C LEU A 32 7.02 1.98 -18.61
N PRO A 33 6.75 0.70 -18.91
CA PRO A 33 7.37 -0.44 -18.21
C PRO A 33 8.90 -0.46 -18.33
N GLU A 34 9.46 -0.05 -19.47
CA GLU A 34 10.91 0.00 -19.66
C GLU A 34 11.59 1.06 -18.78
N LEU A 35 10.96 2.24 -18.62
CA LEU A 35 11.48 3.29 -17.74
C LEU A 35 11.42 2.87 -16.27
N PHE A 36 10.34 2.19 -15.87
CA PHE A 36 10.23 1.61 -14.53
C PHE A 36 11.28 0.54 -14.30
N TRP A 37 11.48 -0.38 -15.25
CA TRP A 37 12.46 -1.46 -15.13
C TRP A 37 13.88 -0.94 -14.97
N LYS A 38 14.26 0.12 -15.69
CA LYS A 38 15.58 0.76 -15.58
C LYS A 38 15.84 1.44 -14.22
N TRP A 39 14.82 1.59 -13.38
CA TRP A 39 15.01 2.16 -12.05
C TRP A 39 15.97 1.28 -11.23
N PRO A 40 16.94 1.87 -10.49
CA PRO A 40 17.98 1.08 -9.83
C PRO A 40 17.44 -0.03 -8.94
N TRP A 41 16.34 0.18 -8.21
CA TRP A 41 15.78 -0.84 -7.32
C TRP A 41 15.04 -1.98 -8.02
N VAL A 42 14.75 -1.85 -9.32
CA VAL A 42 13.91 -2.80 -10.08
C VAL A 42 14.74 -3.68 -11.01
N SER A 43 15.73 -3.12 -11.70
CA SER A 43 16.52 -3.80 -12.74
C SER A 43 17.37 -4.99 -12.26
N HIS A 44 17.42 -5.26 -10.95
CA HIS A 44 18.29 -6.27 -10.37
C HIS A 44 17.80 -7.72 -10.53
N LEU A 45 16.50 -7.95 -10.73
CA LEU A 45 15.90 -9.29 -10.74
C LEU A 45 14.63 -9.30 -11.62
N PRO A 46 14.26 -10.43 -12.26
CA PRO A 46 14.83 -11.09 -13.47
C PRO A 46 14.91 -10.17 -14.73
N PRO A 47 15.31 -10.67 -15.93
CA PRO A 47 15.34 -9.87 -17.16
C PRO A 47 14.02 -9.17 -17.48
N TYR A 48 14.10 -8.06 -18.21
CA TYR A 48 12.94 -7.28 -18.63
C TYR A 48 11.87 -8.17 -19.29
N ASN A 49 10.65 -8.12 -18.76
CA ASN A 49 9.48 -8.77 -19.32
C ASN A 49 8.33 -7.75 -19.34
N GLU A 50 8.07 -7.20 -20.52
CA GLU A 50 7.05 -6.15 -20.70
C GLU A 50 5.66 -6.61 -20.29
N HIS A 51 5.28 -7.84 -20.66
CA HIS A 51 3.96 -8.39 -20.35
C HIS A 51 3.75 -8.47 -18.83
N LEU A 52 4.74 -9.03 -18.12
CA LEU A 52 4.68 -9.16 -16.66
C LEU A 52 4.58 -7.79 -15.98
N LEU A 53 5.35 -6.80 -16.43
CA LEU A 53 5.28 -5.46 -15.87
C LEU A 53 3.92 -4.81 -16.14
N ARG A 54 3.39 -4.91 -17.37
CA ARG A 54 2.05 -4.38 -17.67
C ARG A 54 0.96 -5.03 -16.83
N ASP A 55 0.99 -6.34 -16.65
CA ASP A 55 0.06 -7.04 -15.76
C ASP A 55 0.18 -6.55 -14.31
N PHE A 56 1.42 -6.40 -13.83
CA PHE A 56 1.69 -5.89 -12.49
C PHE A 56 1.19 -4.45 -12.30
N GLY A 57 1.42 -3.57 -13.28
CA GLY A 57 0.90 -2.21 -13.31
C GLY A 57 -0.63 -2.17 -13.32
N GLY A 58 -1.26 -3.03 -14.13
CA GLY A 58 -2.71 -3.19 -14.17
C GLY A 58 -3.30 -3.66 -12.84
N ALA A 59 -2.68 -4.65 -12.19
CA ALA A 59 -3.08 -5.12 -10.86
C ALA A 59 -2.93 -4.02 -9.79
N GLY A 60 -1.84 -3.24 -9.85
CA GLY A 60 -1.64 -2.07 -9.00
C GLY A 60 -2.73 -1.01 -9.18
N LEU A 61 -3.14 -0.73 -10.42
CA LEU A 61 -4.24 0.18 -10.72
C LEU A 61 -5.59 -0.33 -10.19
N ALA A 62 -5.87 -1.62 -10.35
CA ALA A 62 -7.08 -2.22 -9.80
C ALA A 62 -7.16 -2.03 -8.27
N LEU A 63 -6.05 -2.25 -7.55
CA LEU A 63 -5.98 -1.98 -6.11
C LEU A 63 -6.13 -0.47 -5.81
N GLY A 64 -5.54 0.39 -6.63
CA GLY A 64 -5.72 1.85 -6.56
C GLY A 64 -7.19 2.27 -6.64
N VAL A 65 -7.97 1.68 -7.56
CA VAL A 65 -9.42 1.93 -7.68
C VAL A 65 -10.18 1.53 -6.41
N VAL A 66 -9.86 0.37 -5.82
CA VAL A 66 -10.47 -0.09 -4.56
C VAL A 66 -10.15 0.87 -3.41
N LEU A 67 -8.91 1.36 -3.31
CA LEU A 67 -8.51 2.36 -2.32
C LEU A 67 -9.25 3.69 -2.53
N CYS A 68 -9.39 4.16 -3.77
CA CYS A 68 -10.19 5.35 -4.09
C CYS A 68 -11.65 5.19 -3.66
N ALA A 69 -12.25 4.02 -3.90
CA ALA A 69 -13.61 3.74 -3.45
C ALA A 69 -13.71 3.74 -1.91
N ALA A 70 -12.70 3.21 -1.20
CA ALA A 70 -12.62 3.28 0.25
C ALA A 70 -12.50 4.72 0.77
N VAL A 71 -11.68 5.57 0.12
CA VAL A 71 -11.55 7.01 0.45
C VAL A 71 -12.86 7.76 0.21
N ALA A 72 -13.52 7.50 -0.91
CA ALA A 72 -14.73 8.19 -1.32
C ALA A 72 -15.91 7.88 -0.39
N THR A 73 -16.10 6.60 -0.07
CA THR A 73 -17.25 6.12 0.72
C THR A 73 -17.00 6.14 2.22
N MET A 74 -15.75 5.93 2.65
CA MET A 74 -15.40 5.64 4.05
C MET A 74 -16.25 4.53 4.67
N GLU A 75 -16.78 3.62 3.84
CA GLU A 75 -17.54 2.48 4.34
C GLU A 75 -16.60 1.50 5.05
N ARG A 76 -16.87 1.21 6.33
CA ARG A 76 -15.96 0.44 7.18
C ARG A 76 -15.51 -0.88 6.55
N ARG A 77 -16.43 -1.67 5.99
CA ARG A 77 -16.09 -2.97 5.40
C ARG A 77 -15.17 -2.81 4.20
N LEU A 78 -15.43 -1.81 3.35
CA LEU A 78 -14.58 -1.51 2.19
C LEU A 78 -13.19 -0.99 2.63
N VAL A 79 -13.12 -0.12 3.64
CA VAL A 79 -11.85 0.35 4.21
C VAL A 79 -11.00 -0.81 4.73
N LEU A 80 -11.57 -1.67 5.57
CA LEU A 80 -10.85 -2.82 6.11
C LEU A 80 -10.41 -3.78 5.00
N THR A 81 -11.30 -4.06 4.04
CA THR A 81 -10.99 -4.93 2.88
C THR A 81 -9.87 -4.36 2.03
N ALA A 82 -9.89 -3.06 1.73
CA ALA A 82 -8.86 -2.40 0.93
C ALA A 82 -7.49 -2.44 1.63
N LEU A 83 -7.44 -2.19 2.95
CA LEU A 83 -6.21 -2.24 3.74
C LEU A 83 -5.65 -3.67 3.83
N VAL A 84 -6.52 -4.67 4.02
CA VAL A 84 -6.12 -6.09 4.00
C VAL A 84 -5.60 -6.49 2.62
N ALA A 85 -6.30 -6.11 1.54
CA ALA A 85 -5.86 -6.39 0.17
C ALA A 85 -4.48 -5.76 -0.12
N TYR A 86 -4.25 -4.52 0.36
CA TYR A 86 -2.95 -3.88 0.26
C TYR A 86 -1.86 -4.68 0.99
N LEU A 87 -2.12 -5.10 2.23
CA LEU A 87 -1.16 -5.88 3.03
C LEU A 87 -0.86 -7.25 2.40
N VAL A 88 -1.87 -7.92 1.84
CA VAL A 88 -1.68 -9.18 1.11
C VAL A 88 -0.74 -8.99 -0.09
N SER A 89 -0.75 -7.82 -0.72
CA SER A 89 0.21 -7.49 -1.79
C SER A 89 1.58 -7.06 -1.25
N SER A 90 1.63 -6.21 -0.22
CA SER A 90 2.88 -5.55 0.19
C SER A 90 3.75 -6.41 1.10
N VAL A 91 3.16 -7.28 1.93
CA VAL A 91 3.92 -8.15 2.85
C VAL A 91 4.77 -9.17 2.08
N PRO A 92 4.23 -9.97 1.14
CA PRO A 92 5.06 -10.90 0.36
C PRO A 92 6.13 -10.18 -0.45
N HIS A 93 5.83 -8.99 -0.98
CA HIS A 93 6.79 -8.18 -1.74
C HIS A 93 7.96 -7.70 -0.86
N LEU A 94 7.67 -7.20 0.36
CA LEU A 94 8.71 -6.85 1.34
C LEU A 94 9.56 -8.06 1.70
N VAL A 95 8.94 -9.21 1.99
CA VAL A 95 9.66 -10.44 2.34
C VAL A 95 10.58 -10.89 1.21
N PHE A 96 10.10 -10.87 -0.04
CA PHE A 96 10.91 -11.20 -1.20
C PHE A 96 12.15 -10.30 -1.27
N HIS A 97 11.98 -8.98 -1.21
CA HIS A 97 13.14 -8.08 -1.28
C HIS A 97 14.06 -8.22 -0.07
N ALA A 98 13.55 -8.40 1.14
CA ALA A 98 14.37 -8.65 2.33
C ALA A 98 15.31 -9.86 2.15
N GLN A 99 14.87 -10.88 1.41
CA GLN A 99 15.63 -12.10 1.12
C GLN A 99 16.58 -11.95 -0.10
N HIS A 100 16.43 -10.89 -0.90
CA HIS A 100 17.16 -10.70 -2.16
C HIS A 100 17.87 -9.32 -2.26
N LEU A 101 18.28 -8.75 -1.12
CA LEU A 101 18.94 -7.43 -1.03
C LEU A 101 20.36 -7.37 -1.62
N ALA A 102 21.01 -8.53 -1.81
CA ALA A 102 22.42 -8.64 -2.21
C ALA A 102 22.89 -7.80 -3.43
N PRO A 103 22.03 -7.43 -4.41
CA PRO A 103 22.45 -6.59 -5.54
C PRO A 103 22.70 -5.11 -5.22
N LEU A 104 22.27 -4.60 -4.06
CA LEU A 104 22.27 -3.16 -3.76
C LEU A 104 23.42 -2.73 -2.84
N PRO A 105 24.03 -1.54 -3.06
CA PRO A 105 24.88 -0.88 -2.07
C PRO A 105 24.13 -0.69 -0.74
N ALA A 106 24.82 -0.81 0.40
CA ALA A 106 24.19 -0.84 1.72
C ALA A 106 23.24 0.34 2.00
N ALA A 107 23.64 1.57 1.65
CA ALA A 107 22.80 2.76 1.82
C ALA A 107 21.55 2.74 0.93
N SER A 108 21.69 2.32 -0.33
CA SER A 108 20.57 2.18 -1.27
C SER A 108 19.61 1.07 -0.84
N GLY A 109 20.14 -0.05 -0.34
CA GLY A 109 19.35 -1.15 0.23
C GLY A 109 18.56 -0.70 1.46
N ALA A 110 19.17 0.05 2.37
CA ALA A 110 18.47 0.57 3.55
C ALA A 110 17.31 1.51 3.19
N GLY A 111 17.53 2.44 2.25
CA GLY A 111 16.48 3.33 1.75
C GLY A 111 15.33 2.57 1.08
N PHE A 112 15.66 1.56 0.27
CA PHE A 112 14.66 0.73 -0.38
C PHE A 112 13.84 -0.10 0.62
N MET A 113 14.50 -0.70 1.63
CA MET A 113 13.81 -1.43 2.69
C MET A 113 12.95 -0.54 3.57
N ALA A 114 13.38 0.69 3.86
CA ALA A 114 12.56 1.66 4.59
C ALA A 114 11.28 2.02 3.80
N LEU A 115 11.40 2.19 2.49
CA LEU A 115 10.26 2.44 1.60
C LEU A 115 9.28 1.26 1.61
N LEU A 116 9.77 0.03 1.40
CA LEU A 116 8.93 -1.17 1.43
C LEU A 116 8.32 -1.43 2.81
N GLY A 117 9.08 -1.19 3.88
CA GLY A 117 8.61 -1.27 5.25
C GLY A 117 7.48 -0.30 5.52
N THR A 118 7.56 0.93 5.00
CA THR A 118 6.49 1.93 5.10
C THR A 118 5.21 1.44 4.40
N ALA A 119 5.33 0.77 3.24
CA ALA A 119 4.22 0.16 2.53
C ALA A 119 3.54 -1.01 3.28
N VAL A 120 4.14 -1.50 4.38
CA VAL A 120 3.52 -2.50 5.26
C VAL A 120 3.03 -1.87 6.56
N VAL A 121 3.88 -1.08 7.23
CA VAL A 121 3.59 -0.52 8.55
C VAL A 121 2.44 0.48 8.48
N LEU A 122 2.40 1.34 7.45
CA LEU A 122 1.33 2.33 7.30
C LEU A 122 -0.06 1.68 7.18
N PRO A 123 -0.35 0.79 6.19
CA PRO A 123 -1.66 0.17 6.10
C PRO A 123 -2.01 -0.70 7.31
N ALA A 124 -1.04 -1.33 7.97
CA ALA A 124 -1.28 -2.06 9.23
C ALA A 124 -1.74 -1.13 10.37
N ALA A 125 -1.10 0.03 10.52
CA ALA A 125 -1.49 1.03 11.51
C ALA A 125 -2.88 1.61 11.20
N LEU A 126 -3.17 1.91 9.94
CA LEU A 126 -4.50 2.37 9.49
C LEU A 126 -5.57 1.30 9.75
N LEU A 127 -5.25 0.02 9.51
CA LEU A 127 -6.16 -1.10 9.75
C LEU A 127 -6.50 -1.22 11.24
N TRP A 128 -5.49 -1.12 12.10
CA TRP A 128 -5.69 -1.12 13.55
C TRP A 128 -6.58 0.07 14.01
N LEU A 129 -6.29 1.27 13.50
CA LEU A 129 -7.09 2.46 13.79
C LEU A 129 -8.56 2.32 13.34
N ALA A 130 -8.79 1.81 12.13
CA ALA A 130 -10.12 1.61 11.56
C ALA A 130 -10.90 0.46 12.24
N ALA A 131 -10.20 -0.59 12.69
CA ALA A 131 -10.81 -1.71 13.41
C ALA A 131 -11.30 -1.28 14.80
N GLY A 132 -10.48 -0.52 15.53
CA GLY A 132 -10.74 -0.10 16.91
C GLY A 132 -11.85 0.95 17.07
N GLY A 133 -12.36 1.56 16.00
CA GLY A 133 -13.44 2.56 16.10
C GLY A 133 -14.80 1.97 16.53
N ASN A 134 -14.95 0.65 16.48
CA ASN A 134 -16.18 -0.04 16.85
C ASN A 134 -16.27 -0.38 18.35
N ALA A 135 -15.12 -0.59 19.02
CA ALA A 135 -15.08 -0.82 20.46
C ALA A 135 -15.57 0.43 21.21
N ASP A 136 -15.05 1.60 20.84
CA ASP A 136 -15.45 2.87 21.47
C ASP A 136 -16.93 3.24 21.24
N ARG A 137 -17.56 2.79 20.14
CA ARG A 137 -19.01 3.04 19.90
C ARG A 137 -19.91 2.09 20.68
N GLY A 138 -19.50 0.83 20.83
CA GLY A 138 -20.27 -0.16 21.60
C GLY A 138 -20.30 0.16 23.10
N ASP A 139 -19.22 0.73 23.64
CA ASP A 139 -19.14 1.13 25.05
C ASP A 139 -19.98 2.39 25.36
N ALA A 140 -20.22 3.25 24.36
CA ALA A 140 -21.03 4.47 24.51
C ALA A 140 -22.55 4.21 24.45
N GLU A 141 -22.98 3.06 23.93
CA GLU A 141 -24.39 2.65 23.85
C GLU A 141 -24.81 1.68 24.97
N ALA A 142 -23.90 1.32 25.90
CA ALA A 142 -24.24 0.49 27.05
C ALA A 142 -25.05 1.28 28.10
N PRO A 143 -26.22 0.77 28.54
CA PRO A 143 -27.17 1.47 29.43
C PRO A 143 -26.71 1.60 30.89
#